data_AF-A0A8X6Y643-F1
#
_entry.id   AF-A0A8X6Y643-F1
#
_cell.length_a   1.000
_cell.length_b   1.000
_cell.length_c   1.000
_cell.angle_alpha   90.00
_cell.angle_beta   90.00
_cell.angle_gamma   90.00
#
_symmetry.space_group_name_H-M   'P 1'
#
loop_
_entity.id
_entity.type
_entity.pdbx_description
1 polymer ?
#
loop_
_entity_poly.entity_id
_entity_poly.type
_entity_poly.pdbx_seq_one_letter_code
_entity_poly.pdbx_strand_id
1 'polypeptide(L)'
;MSSALSMIVVLCLGLLLTSTIGDASSQEGSFTRKRRSLMNLSSMVSDVTGRQSSDFISYGNYCGLGGSGVPVDPIDECCQIHDLCYNLSSKGVCHSLGEKGVYQVEYKWTRDKEGLASCDSDQDKCKTTICMCDAMLTNCFKDNLEFYNSQNLHKLSLFELLQEANYVSKP
;
A
#
# COMPACT_ATOMS: atom_id res chain seq x y z
N MET A 1 -39.07 -37.13 -51.38
CA MET A 1 -39.48 -36.55 -50.09
C MET A 1 -39.16 -37.58 -49.01
N SER A 2 -38.04 -37.47 -48.28
CA SER A 2 -37.78 -38.17 -46.99
C SER A 2 -36.34 -38.17 -46.47
N SER A 3 -35.32 -37.65 -47.17
CA SER A 3 -33.93 -37.76 -46.70
C SER A 3 -33.27 -36.45 -46.22
N ALA A 4 -33.87 -35.28 -46.45
CA ALA A 4 -33.30 -34.00 -46.01
C ALA A 4 -33.84 -33.51 -44.64
N LEU A 5 -35.06 -33.89 -44.26
CA LEU A 5 -35.66 -33.52 -42.97
C LEU A 5 -35.07 -34.33 -41.79
N SER A 6 -34.54 -35.53 -42.04
CA SER A 6 -33.91 -36.36 -41.01
C SER A 6 -32.56 -35.81 -40.53
N MET A 7 -31.79 -35.18 -41.42
CA MET A 7 -30.48 -34.61 -41.06
C MET A 7 -30.60 -33.31 -40.25
N ILE A 8 -31.67 -32.54 -40.44
CA ILE A 8 -31.89 -31.28 -39.71
C ILE A 8 -32.29 -31.55 -38.26
N VAL A 9 -33.10 -32.59 -38.00
CA VAL A 9 -33.51 -32.97 -36.63
C VAL A 9 -32.33 -33.52 -35.82
N VAL A 10 -31.40 -34.25 -36.47
CA VAL A 10 -30.18 -34.76 -35.81
C VAL A 10 -29.18 -33.64 -35.49
N LEU A 11 -29.06 -32.62 -36.34
CA LEU A 11 -28.23 -31.43 -36.06
C LEU A 11 -28.80 -30.58 -34.91
N CYS A 12 -30.12 -30.48 -34.77
CA CYS A 12 -30.74 -29.72 -33.68
C CYS A 12 -30.72 -30.46 -32.32
N LEU A 13 -30.72 -31.80 -32.30
CA LEU A 13 -30.62 -32.57 -31.06
C LEU A 13 -29.17 -32.77 -30.58
N GLY A 14 -28.18 -32.68 -31.47
CA GLY A 14 -26.76 -32.69 -31.11
C GLY A 14 -26.25 -31.39 -30.45
N LEU A 15 -27.00 -30.29 -30.58
CA LEU A 15 -26.68 -28.99 -29.96
C LEU A 15 -27.18 -28.84 -28.51
N LEU A 16 -27.86 -29.85 -27.95
CA LEU A 16 -28.39 -29.82 -26.58
C LEU A 16 -27.68 -30.76 -25.59
N LEU A 17 -26.59 -31.44 -26.00
CA LEU A 17 -25.87 -32.40 -25.14
C LEU A 17 -24.33 -32.30 -25.15
N THR A 18 -23.73 -31.24 -25.69
CA THR A 18 -22.33 -30.93 -25.37
C THR A 18 -22.27 -30.06 -24.13
N SER A 19 -22.24 -30.76 -23.00
CA SER A 19 -21.38 -30.50 -21.85
C SER A 19 -20.86 -29.07 -21.71
N THR A 20 -21.34 -28.43 -20.65
CA THR A 20 -20.61 -27.46 -19.83
C THR A 20 -19.08 -27.58 -19.95
N ILE A 21 -18.49 -26.79 -20.83
CA ILE A 21 -17.29 -26.02 -20.54
C ILE A 21 -17.63 -24.64 -21.08
N GLY A 22 -18.22 -23.82 -20.22
CA GLY A 22 -18.09 -22.39 -20.47
C GLY A 22 -16.59 -22.15 -20.50
N ASP A 23 -16.06 -21.72 -21.65
CA ASP A 23 -14.89 -20.86 -21.64
C ASP A 23 -15.32 -19.60 -20.89
N ALA A 24 -15.31 -19.73 -19.56
CA ALA A 24 -14.88 -18.66 -18.71
C ALA A 24 -13.44 -18.37 -19.15
N SER A 25 -13.32 -17.58 -20.22
CA SER A 25 -12.52 -16.37 -20.11
C SER A 25 -13.14 -15.52 -19.01
N SER A 26 -13.04 -16.04 -17.79
CA SER A 26 -12.42 -15.30 -16.74
C SER A 26 -11.20 -14.64 -17.38
N GLN A 27 -11.41 -13.41 -17.86
CA GLN A 27 -10.51 -12.39 -17.38
C GLN A 27 -10.65 -12.37 -15.84
N GLU A 28 -10.06 -13.40 -15.22
CA GLU A 28 -9.20 -13.26 -14.06
C GLU A 28 -8.00 -12.42 -14.54
N GLY A 29 -8.27 -11.22 -15.04
CA GLY A 29 -7.51 -10.08 -14.59
C GLY A 29 -7.85 -9.96 -13.12
N SER A 30 -7.21 -10.80 -12.30
CA SER A 30 -7.00 -10.51 -10.90
C SER A 30 -6.29 -9.17 -10.88
N PHE A 31 -7.06 -8.09 -10.86
CA PHE A 31 -6.59 -6.75 -10.56
C PHE A 31 -6.21 -6.63 -9.08
N THR A 32 -6.02 -7.76 -8.36
CA THR A 32 -5.34 -7.72 -7.08
C THR A 32 -3.84 -7.76 -7.30
N ARG A 33 -3.26 -6.58 -7.57
CA ARG A 33 -2.17 -6.01 -6.75
C ARG A 33 -1.68 -4.67 -7.32
N LYS A 34 -2.50 -3.63 -7.30
CA LYS A 34 -1.94 -2.26 -7.17
C LYS A 34 -1.68 -2.01 -5.69
N ARG A 35 -0.56 -2.54 -5.17
CA ARG A 35 -0.09 -2.35 -3.78
C ARG A 35 1.15 -1.45 -3.70
N ARG A 36 1.38 -0.55 -4.66
CA ARG A 36 2.64 0.19 -4.70
C ARG A 36 2.43 1.63 -4.24
N SER A 37 3.16 1.95 -3.18
CA SER A 37 3.34 3.21 -2.43
C SER A 37 3.74 2.83 -1.01
N LEU A 38 2.86 2.15 -0.26
CA LEU A 38 3.23 1.48 0.99
C LEU A 38 4.33 0.43 0.80
N MET A 39 4.35 -0.27 -0.34
CA MET A 39 5.48 -1.14 -0.69
C MET A 39 6.77 -0.37 -0.98
N ASN A 40 6.69 0.85 -1.55
CA ASN A 40 7.88 1.68 -1.76
C ASN A 40 8.45 2.11 -0.41
N LEU A 41 7.60 2.64 0.49
CA LEU A 41 8.01 3.01 1.85
C LEU A 41 8.58 1.80 2.60
N SER A 42 7.89 0.66 2.60
CA SER A 42 8.35 -0.56 3.27
C SER A 42 9.73 -1.02 2.78
N SER A 43 9.94 -1.00 1.45
CA SER A 43 11.24 -1.31 0.85
C SER A 43 12.30 -0.30 1.23
N MET A 44 11.96 0.98 1.25
CA MET A 44 12.87 2.07 1.58
C MET A 44 13.29 2.00 3.05
N VAL A 45 12.36 1.82 3.99
CA VAL A 45 12.65 1.59 5.41
C VAL A 45 13.61 0.42 5.55
N SER A 46 13.29 -0.71 4.91
CA SER A 46 14.07 -1.94 5.09
C SER A 46 15.50 -1.80 4.61
N ASP A 47 15.66 -1.20 3.43
CA ASP A 47 16.97 -0.97 2.84
C ASP A 47 17.75 0.11 3.63
N VAL A 48 17.08 1.21 4.07
CA VAL A 48 17.74 2.38 4.71
C VAL A 48 18.21 2.08 6.12
N THR A 49 17.37 1.38 6.87
CA THR A 49 17.60 1.14 8.29
C THR A 49 18.24 -0.22 8.56
N GLY A 50 18.17 -1.16 7.61
CA GLY A 50 18.53 -2.56 7.82
C GLY A 50 17.58 -3.32 8.77
N ARG A 51 16.44 -2.72 9.16
CA ARG A 51 15.40 -3.33 10.00
C ARG A 51 14.20 -3.75 9.16
N GLN A 52 13.32 -4.58 9.72
CA GLN A 52 12.06 -4.85 9.03
C GLN A 52 11.14 -3.64 9.17
N SER A 53 10.44 -3.25 8.11
CA SER A 53 9.50 -2.13 8.17
C SER A 53 8.38 -2.33 9.20
N SER A 54 8.04 -3.58 9.50
CA SER A 54 7.09 -3.95 10.57
C SER A 54 7.55 -3.54 11.96
N ASP A 55 8.85 -3.35 12.20
CA ASP A 55 9.38 -2.94 13.50
C ASP A 55 8.94 -1.51 13.88
N PHE A 56 8.49 -0.72 12.90
CA PHE A 56 8.03 0.66 13.10
C PHE A 56 6.50 0.79 12.98
N ILE A 57 5.77 -0.29 12.73
CA ILE A 57 4.31 -0.24 12.62
C ILE A 57 3.71 -0.36 14.02
N SER A 58 2.74 0.51 14.32
CA SER A 58 2.11 0.60 15.65
C SER A 58 3.11 0.89 16.76
N TYR A 59 4.06 1.78 16.46
CA TYR A 59 5.09 2.23 17.37
C TYR A 59 4.77 3.64 17.88
N GLY A 60 4.85 3.85 19.19
CA GLY A 60 4.63 5.17 19.78
C GLY A 60 3.25 5.73 19.52
N ASN A 61 3.14 7.05 19.42
CA ASN A 61 1.89 7.77 19.24
C ASN A 61 1.58 8.11 17.78
N TYR A 62 2.54 7.99 16.86
CA TYR A 62 2.44 8.46 15.48
C TYR A 62 2.84 7.42 14.44
N CYS A 63 3.71 6.45 14.74
CA CYS A 63 4.06 5.44 13.73
C CYS A 63 2.95 4.39 13.58
N GLY A 64 1.91 4.71 12.82
CA GLY A 64 0.71 3.88 12.65
C GLY A 64 -0.41 4.62 11.93
N LEU A 65 -1.66 4.18 12.11
CA LEU A 65 -2.81 4.92 11.59
C LEU A 65 -3.26 5.99 12.59
N GLY A 66 -3.36 7.23 12.11
CA GLY A 66 -3.76 8.37 12.93
C GLY A 66 -2.57 8.95 13.68
N GLY A 67 -2.79 9.41 14.91
CA GLY A 67 -1.72 9.88 15.79
C GLY A 67 -2.08 11.15 16.54
N SER A 68 -1.70 11.19 17.81
CA SER A 68 -2.02 12.32 18.70
C SER A 68 -1.16 12.28 19.95
N GLY A 69 -0.96 13.43 20.59
CA GLY A 69 -0.19 13.54 21.83
C GLY A 69 1.24 13.98 21.58
N VAL A 70 2.17 13.53 22.43
CA VAL A 70 3.60 13.89 22.36
C VAL A 70 4.36 12.67 21.85
N PRO A 71 5.25 12.81 20.85
CA PRO A 71 6.10 11.71 20.43
C PRO A 71 6.85 11.08 21.61
N VAL A 72 6.85 9.75 21.70
CA VAL A 72 7.45 9.04 22.85
C VAL A 72 8.98 9.00 22.79
N ASP A 73 9.56 9.16 21.61
CA ASP A 73 10.99 9.22 21.32
C ASP A 73 11.24 9.85 19.93
N PRO A 74 12.50 10.02 19.50
CA PRO A 74 12.82 10.57 18.18
C PRO A 74 12.34 9.73 16.99
N ILE A 75 12.17 8.41 17.12
CA ILE A 75 11.62 7.57 16.06
C ILE A 75 10.14 7.93 15.83
N ASP A 76 9.38 8.07 16.92
CA ASP A 76 7.98 8.48 16.89
C ASP A 76 7.82 9.92 16.35
N GLU A 77 8.77 10.81 16.63
CA GLU A 77 8.79 12.17 16.07
C GLU A 77 8.97 12.17 14.55
N CYS A 78 9.82 11.27 14.01
CA CYS A 78 9.94 11.09 12.57
C CYS A 78 8.58 10.76 11.93
N CYS A 79 7.77 9.93 12.58
CA CYS A 79 6.43 9.56 12.11
C CYS A 79 5.44 10.73 12.19
N GLN A 80 5.49 11.54 13.25
CA GLN A 80 4.69 12.75 13.36
C GLN A 80 4.95 13.72 12.18
N ILE A 81 6.23 13.89 11.81
CA ILE A 81 6.63 14.73 10.68
C ILE A 81 6.14 14.12 9.35
N HIS A 82 6.22 12.80 9.22
CA HIS A 82 5.72 12.07 8.04
C HIS A 82 4.21 12.25 7.84
N ASP A 83 3.42 12.12 8.91
CA ASP A 83 1.98 12.37 8.89
C ASP A 83 1.66 13.79 8.43
N LEU A 84 2.39 14.77 8.94
CA LEU A 84 2.26 16.17 8.52
C LEU A 84 2.57 16.33 7.03
N CYS A 85 3.64 15.70 6.54
CA CYS A 85 4.03 15.73 5.13
C CYS A 85 2.94 15.15 4.23
N TYR A 86 2.37 14.00 4.61
CA TYR A 86 1.27 13.36 3.89
C TYR A 86 0.00 14.21 3.91
N ASN A 87 -0.34 14.84 5.03
CA ASN A 87 -1.50 15.71 5.16
C ASN A 87 -1.39 16.96 4.27
N LEU A 88 -0.22 17.60 4.26
CA LEU A 88 0.04 18.76 3.39
C LEU A 88 0.04 18.36 1.91
N SER A 89 0.61 17.20 1.59
CA SER A 89 0.62 16.67 0.22
C SER A 89 -0.79 16.39 -0.27
N SER A 90 -1.63 15.73 0.54
CA SER A 90 -3.01 15.38 0.18
C SER A 90 -3.91 16.61 0.04
N LYS A 91 -3.67 17.68 0.80
CA LYS A 91 -4.40 18.95 0.63
C LYS A 91 -3.84 19.84 -0.48
N GLY A 92 -2.61 19.57 -0.92
CA GLY A 92 -1.88 20.38 -1.89
C GLY A 92 -1.72 19.68 -3.23
N VAL A 93 -0.48 19.31 -3.54
CA VAL A 93 -0.07 18.80 -4.85
C VAL A 93 -0.76 17.49 -5.24
N CYS A 94 -1.21 16.71 -4.25
CA CYS A 94 -1.90 15.43 -4.45
C CYS A 94 -3.43 15.51 -4.25
N HIS A 95 -4.03 16.70 -4.19
CA HIS A 95 -5.46 16.87 -3.87
C HIS A 95 -6.41 16.06 -4.77
N SER A 96 -6.05 15.85 -6.04
CA SER A 96 -6.85 15.10 -7.00
C SER A 96 -6.99 13.61 -6.66
N LEU A 97 -6.14 13.07 -5.78
CA LEU A 97 -6.16 11.66 -5.36
C LEU A 97 -7.04 11.42 -4.13
N GLY A 98 -7.51 12.48 -3.47
CA GLY A 98 -8.21 12.40 -2.19
C GLY A 98 -7.32 11.95 -1.03
N GLU A 99 -7.88 11.94 0.18
CA GLU A 99 -7.11 11.72 1.42
C GLU A 99 -6.39 10.36 1.47
N LYS A 100 -6.99 9.32 0.90
CA LYS A 100 -6.40 7.97 0.90
C LYS A 100 -5.55 7.66 -0.33
N GLY A 101 -5.62 8.48 -1.37
CA GLY A 101 -4.92 8.21 -2.62
C GLY A 101 -3.40 8.39 -2.52
N VAL A 102 -2.94 9.22 -1.58
CA VAL A 102 -1.49 9.43 -1.32
C VAL A 102 -0.76 8.14 -0.91
N TYR A 103 -1.44 7.21 -0.23
CA TYR A 103 -0.90 5.90 0.17
C TYR A 103 -0.83 4.87 -0.99
N GLN A 104 -1.16 5.29 -2.21
CA GLN A 104 -1.18 4.45 -3.42
C GLN A 104 -0.34 5.05 -4.57
N VAL A 105 0.39 6.13 -4.27
CA VAL A 105 1.29 6.80 -5.21
C VAL A 105 2.58 6.00 -5.41
N GLU A 106 2.75 5.42 -6.59
CA GLU A 106 3.99 4.75 -7.00
C GLU A 106 5.04 5.77 -7.40
N TYR A 107 6.27 5.61 -6.89
CA TYR A 107 7.41 6.47 -7.22
C TYR A 107 8.71 5.67 -7.30
N LYS A 108 9.77 6.32 -7.80
CA LYS A 108 11.13 5.77 -7.89
C LYS A 108 12.04 6.49 -6.91
N TRP A 109 12.93 5.73 -6.31
CA TRP A 109 13.91 6.21 -5.34
C TRP A 109 15.18 5.40 -5.45
N THR A 110 16.28 5.96 -4.96
CA THR A 110 17.59 5.32 -4.91
C THR A 110 18.24 5.52 -3.54
N ARG A 111 19.21 4.67 -3.22
CA ARG A 111 20.09 4.82 -2.06
C ARG A 111 21.42 5.41 -2.53
N ASP A 112 21.84 6.50 -1.91
CA ASP A 112 23.15 7.10 -2.19
C ASP A 112 24.30 6.36 -1.49
N LYS A 113 25.51 6.90 -1.61
CA LYS A 113 26.74 6.25 -1.14
C LYS A 113 26.85 6.30 0.38
N GLU A 114 26.19 7.29 0.98
CA GLU A 114 26.06 7.54 2.40
C GLU A 114 24.96 6.64 3.01
N GLY A 115 24.20 5.94 2.16
CA GLY A 115 23.14 5.03 2.57
C GLY A 115 21.84 5.75 2.92
N LEU A 116 21.63 6.96 2.40
CA LEU A 116 20.40 7.74 2.53
C LEU A 116 19.51 7.51 1.31
N ALA A 117 18.20 7.53 1.53
CA ALA A 117 17.22 7.53 0.46
C ALA A 117 17.17 8.89 -0.23
N SER A 118 17.11 8.85 -1.56
CA SER A 118 16.90 10.00 -2.44
C SER A 118 15.84 9.69 -3.49
N CYS A 119 15.14 10.72 -3.94
CA CYS A 119 14.03 10.61 -4.87
C CYS A 119 14.43 11.03 -6.27
N ASP A 120 14.04 10.21 -7.25
CA ASP A 120 14.17 10.59 -8.64
C ASP A 120 13.16 11.72 -8.95
N SER A 121 13.57 12.68 -9.78
CA SER A 121 12.65 13.68 -10.30
C SER A 121 11.62 13.03 -11.22
N ASP A 122 10.34 13.32 -11.01
CA ASP A 122 9.24 12.87 -11.86
C ASP A 122 8.50 14.11 -12.42
N GLN A 123 7.84 13.97 -13.57
CA GLN A 123 6.97 15.03 -14.10
C GLN A 123 5.72 15.21 -13.21
N ASP A 124 5.29 14.13 -12.56
CA ASP A 124 4.23 14.13 -11.57
C ASP A 124 4.76 14.60 -10.21
N LYS A 125 4.46 15.87 -9.89
CA LYS A 125 4.86 16.49 -8.64
C LYS A 125 4.29 15.78 -7.41
N CYS A 126 3.14 15.11 -7.52
CA CYS A 126 2.61 14.34 -6.39
C CYS A 126 3.52 13.14 -6.09
N LYS A 127 3.97 12.42 -7.10
CA LYS A 127 4.93 11.31 -6.93
C LYS A 127 6.22 11.75 -6.28
N THR A 128 6.82 12.84 -6.78
CA THR A 128 8.06 13.36 -6.21
C THR A 128 7.85 13.79 -4.75
N THR A 129 6.72 14.44 -4.43
CA THR A 129 6.46 14.89 -3.05
C THR A 129 6.24 13.73 -2.10
N ILE A 130 5.45 12.71 -2.47
CA ILE A 130 5.24 11.52 -1.63
C ILE A 130 6.55 10.75 -1.44
N CYS A 131 7.36 10.60 -2.49
CA CYS A 131 8.68 10.02 -2.36
C CYS A 131 9.53 10.79 -1.34
N MET A 132 9.53 12.13 -1.41
CA MET A 132 10.32 12.96 -0.50
C MET A 132 9.85 12.82 0.95
N CYS A 133 8.54 12.74 1.20
CA CYS A 133 8.02 12.43 2.54
C CYS A 133 8.59 11.10 3.07
N ASP A 134 8.55 10.05 2.24
CA ASP A 134 9.05 8.72 2.63
C ASP A 134 10.58 8.69 2.81
N ALA A 135 11.33 9.39 1.95
CA ALA A 135 12.79 9.54 2.08
C ALA A 135 13.17 10.27 3.36
N MET A 136 12.44 11.35 3.72
CA MET A 136 12.64 12.06 4.98
C MET A 136 12.39 11.17 6.19
N LEU A 137 11.30 10.40 6.19
CA LEU A 137 10.98 9.45 7.26
C LEU A 137 12.09 8.41 7.44
N THR A 138 12.50 7.77 6.36
CA THR A 138 13.49 6.68 6.41
C THR A 138 14.89 7.14 6.79
N ASN A 139 15.31 8.31 6.31
CA ASN A 139 16.57 8.92 6.71
C ASN A 139 16.52 9.36 8.19
N CYS A 140 15.40 9.92 8.64
CA CYS A 140 15.19 10.25 10.06
C CYS A 140 15.26 9.00 10.94
N PHE A 141 14.66 7.88 10.52
CA PHE A 141 14.82 6.61 11.23
C PHE A 141 16.28 6.18 11.32
N LYS A 142 17.02 6.21 10.21
CA LYS A 142 18.44 5.84 10.16
C LYS A 142 19.27 6.61 11.19
N ASP A 143 19.03 7.91 11.29
CA ASP A 143 19.77 8.80 12.21
C ASP A 143 19.40 8.57 13.68
N ASN A 144 18.23 7.97 13.95
CA ASN A 144 17.69 7.81 15.30
C ASN A 144 17.55 6.35 15.76
N LEU A 145 18.15 5.39 15.03
CA LEU A 145 18.02 3.95 15.35
C LEU A 145 18.49 3.57 16.75
N GLU A 146 19.36 4.37 17.36
CA GLU A 146 19.82 4.17 18.74
C GLU A 146 18.73 4.44 19.79
N PHE A 147 17.71 5.22 19.44
CA PHE A 147 16.56 5.51 20.31
C PHE A 147 15.39 4.54 20.14
N TYR A 148 15.47 3.64 19.15
CA TYR A 148 14.44 2.63 18.96
C TYR A 148 14.27 1.76 20.22
N ASN A 149 13.05 1.70 20.73
CA ASN A 149 12.67 0.95 21.91
C ASN A 149 11.42 0.11 21.63
N SER A 150 11.58 -1.21 21.53
CA SER A 150 10.47 -2.13 21.26
C SER A 150 9.36 -2.13 22.32
N GLN A 151 9.57 -1.52 23.50
CA GLN A 151 8.51 -1.32 24.48
C GLN A 151 7.46 -0.30 24.04
N ASN A 152 7.78 0.56 23.08
CA ASN A 152 6.85 1.51 22.49
C ASN A 152 5.95 0.88 21.40
N LEU A 153 6.11 -0.42 21.12
CA LEU A 153 5.21 -1.15 20.23
C LEU A 153 3.90 -1.46 20.93
N HIS A 154 2.80 -1.04 20.32
CA HIS A 154 1.46 -1.45 20.72
C HIS A 154 1.17 -2.86 20.21
N LYS A 155 0.61 -3.69 21.08
CA LYS A 155 0.05 -4.97 20.65
C LYS A 155 -1.21 -4.68 19.86
N LEU A 156 -1.09 -4.65 18.53
CA LEU A 156 -2.23 -4.71 17.64
C LEU A 156 -3.03 -5.97 17.97
N SER A 157 -4.17 -5.80 18.64
CA SER A 157 -5.13 -6.88 18.77
C SER A 157 -5.70 -7.20 17.39
N LEU A 158 -6.08 -8.45 17.17
CA LEU A 158 -6.79 -8.83 15.95
C LEU A 158 -8.02 -7.94 15.72
N PHE A 159 -8.65 -7.49 16.81
CA PHE A 159 -9.78 -6.58 16.76
C PHE A 159 -9.40 -5.19 16.21
N GLU A 160 -8.29 -4.60 16.64
CA GLU A 160 -7.80 -3.31 16.11
C GLU A 160 -7.42 -3.45 14.64
N LEU A 161 -6.73 -4.52 14.24
CA LEU A 161 -6.42 -4.81 12.84
C LEU A 161 -7.68 -4.96 11.98
N LEU A 162 -8.72 -5.61 12.52
CA LEU A 162 -9.99 -5.77 11.83
C LEU A 162 -10.79 -4.48 11.77
N GLN A 163 -10.71 -3.61 12.78
CA GLN A 163 -11.31 -2.28 12.73
C GLN A 163 -10.61 -1.39 11.71
N GLU A 164 -9.28 -1.40 11.67
CA GLU A 164 -8.48 -0.65 10.70
C GLU A 164 -8.74 -1.08 9.26
N ALA A 165 -8.94 -2.39 9.04
CA ALA A 165 -9.33 -2.94 7.75
C ALA A 165 -10.83 -2.75 7.42
N ASN A 166 -11.60 -2.05 8.26
CA ASN A 166 -13.06 -1.88 8.17
C ASN A 166 -13.84 -3.21 8.11
N TYR A 167 -13.27 -4.29 8.65
CA TYR A 167 -13.94 -5.58 8.83
C TYR A 167 -14.85 -5.60 10.05
N VAL A 168 -14.58 -4.76 11.05
CA VAL A 168 -15.36 -4.64 12.28
C VAL A 168 -15.67 -3.17 12.55
N SER A 169 -16.90 -2.86 12.92
CA SER A 169 -17.33 -1.51 13.26
C SER A 169 -16.73 -1.05 14.60
N LYS A 170 -16.33 0.24 14.67
CA LYS A 170 -15.94 0.87 15.93
C LYS A 170 -17.18 0.96 16.86
N PRO A 171 -17.07 0.59 18.15
CA PRO A 171 -18.18 0.71 19.09
C PRO A 171 -18.65 2.15 19.27
#